data_AF-A0A7C6SHN9-F1
#
_entry.id   AF-A0A7C6SHN9-F1
#
_cell.length_a   1.000
_cell.length_b   1.000
_cell.length_c   1.000
_cell.angle_alpha   90.00
_cell.angle_beta   90.00
_cell.angle_gamma   90.00
#
_symmetry.space_group_name_H-M   'P 1'
#
loop_
_entity.id
_entity.type
_entity.pdbx_description
1 polymer ?
#
loop_
_entity_poly.entity_id
_entity_poly.type
_entity_poly.pdbx_seq_one_letter_code
_entity_poly.pdbx_strand_id
1 'polypeptide(L)' 'MPVIAVGGLTAEIAEDALEDGTADFVSFGRPVIADPHFVKKIKEDREDEINECIRCNEDVSRKSSYTNI' A
#
# COMPACT_ATOMS: atom_id res chain seq x y z
N MET A 1 -17.14 7.62 13.29
CA MET A 1 -15.68 7.80 13.42
C MET A 1 -15.07 7.11 12.23
N PRO A 2 -14.31 7.80 11.36
CA PRO A 2 -13.71 7.16 10.19
C PRO A 2 -12.54 6.24 10.59
N VAL A 3 -12.38 5.11 9.89
CA VAL A 3 -11.35 4.08 10.06
C VAL A 3 -10.49 3.99 8.80
N ILE A 4 -9.17 3.92 8.98
CA ILE A 4 -8.21 3.76 7.89
C ILE A 4 -7.50 2.40 8.05
N ALA A 5 -7.58 1.55 7.04
CA ALA A 5 -6.92 0.24 7.04
C ALA A 5 -5.53 0.27 6.35
N VAL A 6 -4.59 -0.46 6.94
CA VAL A 6 -3.25 -0.75 6.39
C VAL A 6 -2.92 -2.22 6.68
N GLY A 7 -2.16 -2.88 5.80
CA GLY A 7 -1.82 -4.30 6.05
C GLY A 7 -1.13 -5.08 4.94
N GLY A 8 -0.66 -4.43 3.87
CA GLY A 8 -0.23 -5.15 2.67
C GLY A 8 -1.43 -5.71 1.90
N LEU A 9 -2.49 -4.92 1.82
CA LEU A 9 -3.69 -5.16 1.01
C LEU A 9 -3.32 -5.16 -0.48
N THR A 10 -3.99 -5.99 -1.27
CA THR A 10 -4.05 -5.85 -2.73
C THR A 10 -5.09 -4.79 -3.11
N ALA A 11 -5.19 -4.42 -4.39
CA ALA A 11 -6.26 -3.53 -4.87
C ALA A 11 -7.64 -4.15 -4.61
N GLU A 12 -7.81 -5.42 -4.96
CA GLU A 12 -9.03 -6.21 -4.72
C GLU A 12 -9.45 -6.23 -3.24
N ILE A 13 -8.55 -6.62 -2.32
CA ILE A 13 -8.87 -6.66 -0.89
C ILE A 13 -9.21 -5.25 -0.36
N ALA A 14 -8.56 -4.22 -0.90
CA ALA A 14 -8.82 -2.85 -0.50
C ALA A 14 -10.19 -2.36 -0.99
N GLU A 15 -10.62 -2.77 -2.18
CA GLU A 15 -11.95 -2.50 -2.72
C GLU A 15 -13.02 -3.22 -1.89
N ASP A 16 -12.85 -4.53 -1.63
CA ASP A 16 -13.74 -5.31 -0.77
C ASP A 16 -13.94 -4.65 0.60
N ALA A 17 -12.86 -4.19 1.24
CA ALA A 17 -12.90 -3.56 2.55
C ALA A 17 -13.62 -2.19 2.56
N LEU A 18 -13.66 -1.50 1.43
CA LEU A 18 -14.42 -0.25 1.27
C LEU A 18 -15.90 -0.57 0.99
N GLU A 19 -16.18 -1.57 0.17
CA GLU A 19 -17.55 -1.98 -0.19
C GLU A 19 -18.32 -2.59 0.98
N ASP A 20 -17.65 -3.42 1.79
CA ASP A 20 -18.26 -4.11 2.94
C ASP A 20 -18.33 -3.26 4.21
N GLY A 21 -17.70 -2.08 4.20
CA GLY A 21 -17.68 -1.14 5.32
C GLY A 21 -16.68 -1.48 6.44
N THR A 22 -15.75 -2.41 6.20
CA THR A 22 -14.65 -2.73 7.13
C THR A 22 -13.71 -1.54 7.33
N ALA A 23 -13.55 -0.69 6.31
CA ALA A 23 -12.79 0.54 6.38
C ALA A 23 -13.47 1.69 5.62
N ASP A 24 -13.35 2.91 6.12
CA ASP A 24 -13.77 4.11 5.38
C ASP A 24 -12.69 4.54 4.37
N PHE A 25 -11.42 4.19 4.64
CA PHE A 25 -10.28 4.45 3.78
C PHE A 25 -9.25 3.33 3.84
N VAL A 26 -8.49 3.19 2.77
CA VAL A 26 -7.32 2.30 2.69
C VAL A 26 -6.06 3.14 2.43
N SER A 27 -4.94 2.73 3.03
CA SER A 27 -3.65 3.40 2.80
C SER A 27 -2.57 2.40 2.40
N PHE A 28 -1.84 2.75 1.35
CA PHE A 28 -0.74 1.95 0.82
C PHE A 28 0.59 2.64 1.13
N GLY A 29 1.43 1.98 1.94
CA GLY A 29 2.80 2.43 2.23
C GLY A 29 3.81 1.85 1.25
N ARG A 30 4.32 0.66 1.57
CA ARG A 30 5.37 -0.02 0.77
C ARG A 30 5.05 -0.17 -0.73
N PRO A 31 3.80 -0.45 -1.16
CA PRO A 31 3.48 -0.51 -2.60
C PRO A 31 3.75 0.81 -3.34
N VAL A 32 3.48 1.96 -2.70
CA VAL A 32 3.74 3.29 -3.28
C VAL A 32 5.24 3.62 -3.30
N ILE A 33 6.02 3.08 -2.36
CA ILE A 33 7.48 3.20 -2.37
C ILE A 33 8.09 2.37 -3.51
N ALA A 34 7.60 1.13 -3.70
CA ALA A 34 8.05 0.25 -4.77
C ALA A 34 7.64 0.76 -6.16
N ASP A 35 6.44 1.34 -6.29
CA ASP A 35 5.92 1.91 -7.53
C ASP A 35 5.26 3.29 -7.30
N PRO A 36 5.92 4.40 -7.67
CA PRO A 36 5.35 5.74 -7.54
C PRO A 36 4.05 5.96 -8.35
N HIS A 37 3.78 5.11 -9.34
CA HIS A 37 2.58 5.16 -10.17
C HIS A 37 1.52 4.13 -9.77
N PHE A 38 1.70 3.43 -8.65
CA PHE A 38 0.80 2.38 -8.14
C PHE A 38 -0.70 2.75 -8.26
N VAL A 39 -1.11 3.85 -7.65
CA VAL A 39 -2.53 4.29 -7.64
C VAL A 39 -3.03 4.62 -9.05
N LYS A 40 -2.17 5.20 -9.89
CA LYS A 40 -2.52 5.52 -11.27
C LYS A 40 -2.73 4.26 -12.10
N LYS A 41 -1.85 3.26 -11.95
CA LYS A 41 -1.93 1.98 -12.67
C LYS A 41 -3.19 1.20 -12.29
N ILE A 42 -3.53 1.14 -10.99
CA ILE A 42 -4.80 0.54 -10.53
C ILE A 42 -5.98 1.24 -11.20
N LYS A 43 -6.02 2.58 -11.15
CA LYS A 43 -7.11 3.37 -11.76
C LYS A 43 -7.23 3.19 -13.29
N GLU A 44 -6.17 2.78 -13.96
CA GLU A 44 -6.12 2.57 -15.41
C GLU A 44 -6.28 1.08 -15.81
N ASP A 45 -6.63 0.19 -14.86
CA ASP A 45 -6.72 -1.27 -15.07
C ASP A 45 -5.40 -1.91 -15.55
N ARG A 46 -4.26 -1.35 -15.14
CA ARG A 46 -2.89 -1.78 -15.53
C ARG A 46 -2.14 -2.41 -14.36
N GLU A 47 -2.84 -3.25 -13.60
CA GLU A 47 -2.27 -3.87 -12.39
C GLU A 47 -1.14 -4.85 -12.71
N ASP A 48 -1.16 -5.45 -13.90
CA ASP A 48 -0.11 -6.33 -14.44
C ASP A 48 1.23 -5.61 -14.64
N GLU A 49 1.22 -4.28 -14.77
CA GLU A 49 2.42 -3.46 -14.88
C GLU A 49 2.98 -2.96 -13.53
N ILE A 50 2.34 -3.28 -12.41
CA ILE A 50 2.74 -2.78 -11.09
C ILE A 50 4.05 -3.43 -10.66
N ASN A 51 5.02 -2.62 -10.22
CA ASN A 51 6.21 -3.14 -9.55
C ASN A 51 5.84 -3.57 -8.13
N GLU A 52 5.54 -4.85 -7.96
CA GLU A 52 5.05 -5.40 -6.69
C GLU A 52 6.11 -5.31 -5.57
N CYS A 53 5.67 -4.91 -4.37
CA CYS A 53 6.53 -4.90 -3.19
C CYS A 53 6.77 -6.32 -2.66
N ILE A 54 8.03 -6.77 -2.68
CA ILE A 54 8.45 -8.08 -2.14
C ILE A 54 8.56 -8.15 -0.61
N ARG A 55 8.18 -7.09 0.11
CA ARG A 55 8.19 -7.02 1.59
C ARG A 55 9.56 -7.28 2.24
N CYS A 56 10.66 -6.86 1.60
CA CYS A 56 12.01 -7.04 2.14
C CYS A 56 12.30 -6.23 3.41
N ASN A 57 11.46 -5.23 3.73
CA ASN A 57 11.60 -4.31 4.87
C ASN A 57 12.88 -3.45 4.88
N GLU A 58 13.65 -3.39 3.79
CA GLU A 58 14.85 -2.56 3.69
C GLU A 58 14.56 -1.08 4.00
N ASP A 59 13.42 -0.54 3.55
CA ASP A 59 13.02 0.83 3.86
C ASP A 59 12.88 1.10 5.37
N VAL A 60 12.36 0.11 6.11
CA VAL A 60 12.18 0.19 7.57
C VAL A 60 13.53 0.02 8.27
N SER A 61 14.32 -0.96 7.84
CA SER A 61 15.67 -1.23 8.36
C SER A 61 16.57 0.00 8.20
N ARG A 62 16.56 0.63 7.02
CA ARG A 62 17.33 1.85 6.74
C ARG A 62 16.88 3.03 7.59
N LYS A 63 15.57 3.19 7.83
CA LYS A 63 15.06 4.26 8.71
C LYS A 63 15.40 4.04 10.19
N SER A 64 15.39 2.79 10.66
CA SER A 64 15.81 2.47 12.03
C SER A 64 17.26 2.90 12.31
N SER A 65 18.14 2.80 11.32
CA SER A 65 19.53 3.26 11.43
C SER A 65 19.67 4.78 11.60
N TYR A 66 18.73 5.58 11.08
CA TYR A 66 18.71 7.04 11.26
C TYR A 66 18.07 7.51 12.57
N THR A 67 17.35 6.63 13.29
CA THR A 67 16.67 6.97 14.57
C THR A 67 17.60 6.84 15.78
N ASN A 68 18.85 6.41 15.58
CA ASN A 68 19.92 6.40 16.59
C ASN A 68 20.86 7.63 16.49
N ILE A 69 20.39 8.72 15.87
CA ILE A 69 21.08 10.02 15.83
C ILE A 69 20.20 11.06 16.51
#